data_AF-A0A423GDA2-F1
#
_entry.id   AF-A0A423GDA2-F1
#
_cell.length_a   1.000
_cell.length_b   1.000
_cell.length_c   1.000
_cell.angle_alpha   90.00
_cell.angle_beta   90.00
_cell.angle_gamma   90.00
#
_symmetry.space_group_name_H-M   'P 1'
#
loop_
_entity.id
_entity.type
_entity.pdbx_description
1 polymer ?
#
loop_
_entity_poly.entity_id
_entity_poly.type
_entity_poly.pdbx_seq_one_letter_code
_entity_poly.pdbx_strand_id
1 'polypeptide(L)'
;MKPKNNKDIYYILVIFAIVMLPLGLYFFKFHGPLSNERKDWIDFATYIGGVLGPALAMLSVLGILITLRTQSENHSEQQFYSSLFQLLSMQRQLFAGYKRNDPALGNVEGFEAFAVLVREMKTKLSDISQNSSSSYITQAYSSLSLYPDVRLRTYITATTNLLGFICFSSQSKQLKINAFQIVIGNMSKDELTILLFEVTLNKDHGWIRGQLESQRFFFWGSTDILNSDKLWEIIPPNQLT
;
A
#
# COMPACT_ATOMS: atom_id res chain seq x y z
N MET A 1 -5.79 23.04 27.23
CA MET A 1 -5.86 22.02 26.15
C MET A 1 -7.27 21.45 26.14
N LYS A 2 -8.11 21.75 25.13
CA LYS A 2 -9.45 21.16 25.04
C LYS A 2 -9.31 19.74 24.45
N PRO A 3 -9.80 18.68 25.12
CA PRO A 3 -9.81 17.33 24.55
C PRO A 3 -10.69 17.33 23.30
N LYS A 4 -10.16 16.78 22.20
CA LYS A 4 -10.77 16.83 20.85
C LYS A 4 -11.71 15.64 20.61
N ASN A 5 -11.78 14.67 21.52
CA ASN A 5 -12.50 13.42 21.33
C ASN A 5 -13.17 12.92 22.64
N ASN A 6 -14.39 12.37 22.56
CA ASN A 6 -15.15 11.90 23.73
C ASN A 6 -14.42 10.79 24.52
N LYS A 7 -13.51 10.06 23.88
CA LYS A 7 -12.67 9.03 24.50
C LYS A 7 -11.60 9.63 25.43
N ASP A 8 -11.07 10.80 25.09
CA ASP A 8 -10.02 11.46 25.90
C ASP A 8 -10.57 11.92 27.25
N ILE A 9 -11.82 12.42 27.24
CA ILE A 9 -12.55 12.82 28.46
C ILE A 9 -12.76 11.62 29.38
N TYR A 10 -13.10 10.45 28.81
CA TYR A 10 -13.27 9.22 29.56
C TYR A 10 -11.95 8.78 30.24
N TYR A 11 -10.83 8.79 29.53
CA TYR A 11 -9.52 8.44 30.13
C TYR A 11 -9.13 9.39 31.26
N ILE A 12 -9.38 10.70 31.12
CA ILE A 12 -9.13 11.68 32.17
C ILE A 12 -9.98 11.39 33.41
N LEU A 13 -11.26 11.07 33.24
CA LEU A 13 -12.15 10.72 34.36
C LEU A 13 -11.71 9.44 35.08
N VAL A 14 -11.26 8.43 34.33
CA VAL A 14 -10.74 7.17 34.92
C VAL A 14 -9.46 7.43 35.72
N ILE A 15 -8.51 8.20 35.19
CA ILE A 15 -7.28 8.55 35.91
C ILE A 15 -7.61 9.36 37.17
N PHE A 16 -8.52 10.32 37.08
CA PHE A 16 -8.97 11.09 38.24
C PHE A 16 -9.60 10.21 39.32
N ALA A 17 -10.43 9.25 38.94
CA ALA A 17 -11.03 8.29 39.87
C ALA A 17 -9.97 7.39 40.55
N ILE A 18 -8.96 6.91 39.80
CA ILE A 18 -7.87 6.10 40.34
C ILE A 18 -7.04 6.90 41.38
N VAL A 19 -6.82 8.19 41.13
CA VAL A 19 -6.09 9.07 42.07
C VAL A 19 -6.92 9.40 43.30
N MET A 20 -8.23 9.64 43.13
CA MET A 20 -9.12 10.03 44.23
C MET A 20 -9.56 8.86 45.12
N LEU A 21 -9.55 7.63 44.62
CA LEU A 21 -10.03 6.45 45.35
C LEU A 21 -9.21 6.12 46.62
N PRO A 22 -7.87 6.10 46.61
CA PRO A 22 -7.07 5.94 47.84
C PRO A 22 -7.29 7.10 48.82
N LEU A 23 -7.52 8.31 48.30
CA LEU A 23 -7.83 9.49 49.10
C LEU A 23 -9.16 9.31 49.85
N GLY A 24 -10.21 8.88 49.13
CA GLY A 24 -11.52 8.59 49.72
C GLY A 24 -11.46 7.46 50.75
N LEU A 25 -10.73 6.37 50.45
CA LEU A 25 -10.54 5.25 51.37
C LEU A 25 -9.77 5.66 52.64
N TYR A 26 -8.79 6.56 52.52
CA TYR A 26 -8.05 7.09 53.65
C TYR A 26 -9.00 7.85 54.60
N PHE A 27 -9.76 8.83 54.10
CA PHE A 27 -10.68 9.62 54.93
C PHE A 27 -11.86 8.81 55.48
N PHE A 28 -12.30 7.76 54.77
CA PHE A 28 -13.34 6.85 55.25
C PHE A 28 -12.85 5.93 56.38
N LYS A 29 -11.57 5.56 56.40
CA LYS A 29 -11.03 4.65 57.41
C LYS A 29 -10.44 5.40 58.60
N PHE A 30 -9.75 6.51 58.32
CA PHE A 30 -9.06 7.33 59.30
C PHE A 30 -9.83 8.65 59.44
N HIS A 31 -10.78 8.66 60.38
CA HIS A 31 -11.54 9.86 60.73
C HIS A 31 -10.74 10.68 61.75
N GLY A 32 -10.46 11.96 61.47
CA GLY A 32 -9.74 12.84 62.39
C GLY A 32 -9.52 14.26 61.85
N PRO A 33 -9.18 15.25 62.71
CA PRO A 33 -8.80 16.59 62.27
C PRO A 33 -7.46 16.56 61.50
N LEU A 34 -7.19 17.61 60.70
CA LEU A 34 -5.89 17.79 60.06
C LEU A 34 -4.79 17.82 61.12
N SER A 35 -3.79 16.95 60.99
CA SER A 35 -2.69 16.89 61.94
C SER A 35 -1.72 18.06 61.75
N ASN A 36 -1.27 18.63 62.86
CA ASN A 36 -0.18 19.61 62.91
C ASN A 36 1.20 18.94 63.00
N GLU A 37 1.24 17.63 63.21
CA GLU A 37 2.48 16.86 63.32
C GLU A 37 3.00 16.49 61.93
N ARG A 38 4.26 16.82 61.66
CA ARG A 38 4.92 16.49 60.39
C ARG A 38 4.92 14.98 60.11
N LYS A 39 5.03 14.16 61.17
CA LYS A 39 5.10 12.70 61.07
C LYS A 39 3.87 12.11 60.39
N ASP A 40 2.68 12.59 60.74
CA ASP A 40 1.42 12.07 60.20
C ASP A 40 1.28 12.34 58.70
N TRP A 41 1.82 13.47 58.22
CA TRP A 41 1.90 13.78 56.79
C TRP A 41 2.86 12.86 56.03
N ILE A 42 3.96 12.43 56.67
CA ILE A 42 4.91 11.46 56.09
C ILE A 42 4.23 10.09 55.96
N ASP A 43 3.49 9.66 56.98
CA ASP A 43 2.78 8.38 56.98
C ASP A 43 1.63 8.38 55.94
N PHE A 44 0.90 9.49 55.80
CA PHE A 44 -0.09 9.68 54.73
C PHE A 44 0.53 9.61 53.33
N ALA A 45 1.62 10.34 53.10
CA ALA A 45 2.33 10.31 51.82
C ALA A 45 2.85 8.90 51.50
N THR A 46 3.28 8.14 52.53
CA THR A 46 3.71 6.75 52.39
C THR A 46 2.56 5.83 51.99
N TYR A 47 1.37 5.99 52.58
CA TYR A 47 0.18 5.24 52.18
C TYR A 47 -0.24 5.55 50.74
N ILE A 48 -0.41 6.83 50.40
CA ILE A 48 -0.81 7.26 49.06
C ILE A 48 0.22 6.83 48.02
N GLY A 49 1.51 7.05 48.28
CA GLY A 49 2.60 6.62 47.41
C GLY A 49 2.71 5.10 47.28
N GLY A 50 2.44 4.36 48.36
CA GLY A 50 2.45 2.89 48.36
C GLY A 50 1.31 2.27 47.57
N VAL A 51 0.14 2.91 47.50
CA VAL A 51 -1.01 2.44 46.71
C VAL A 51 -0.97 2.97 45.27
N LEU A 52 -0.74 4.27 45.08
CA LEU A 52 -0.70 4.87 43.75
C LEU A 52 0.56 4.51 42.98
N GLY A 53 1.71 4.34 43.64
CA GLY A 53 2.99 4.04 42.98
C GLY A 53 2.92 2.80 42.08
N PRO A 54 2.55 1.62 42.61
CA PRO A 54 2.40 0.40 41.81
C PRO A 54 1.32 0.51 40.73
N ALA A 55 0.18 1.15 41.03
CA ALA A 55 -0.92 1.32 40.08
C ALA A 55 -0.51 2.20 38.88
N LEU A 56 0.14 3.34 39.14
CA LEU A 56 0.65 4.24 38.11
C LEU A 56 1.81 3.60 37.33
N ALA A 57 2.66 2.79 37.98
CA ALA A 57 3.71 2.04 37.30
C ALA A 57 3.13 1.03 36.28
N MET A 58 2.10 0.26 36.64
CA MET A 58 1.43 -0.64 35.71
C MET A 58 0.76 0.10 34.55
N LEU A 59 0.08 1.21 34.83
CA LEU A 59 -0.52 2.06 33.79
C LEU A 59 0.54 2.62 32.84
N SER A 60 1.71 3.00 33.36
CA SER A 60 2.82 3.48 32.56
C SER A 60 3.34 2.40 31.61
N VAL A 61 3.51 1.17 32.10
CA VAL A 61 3.92 0.03 31.25
C VAL A 61 2.88 -0.25 30.16
N LEU A 62 1.58 -0.26 30.50
CA LEU A 62 0.52 -0.43 29.51
C LEU A 62 0.52 0.69 28.46
N GLY A 63 0.71 1.93 28.88
CA GLY A 63 0.83 3.09 27.99
C GLY A 63 2.00 2.95 27.02
N ILE A 64 3.17 2.50 27.52
CA ILE A 64 4.34 2.22 26.69
C ILE A 64 4.03 1.09 25.69
N LEU A 65 3.40 -0.01 26.12
CA LEU A 65 3.07 -1.12 25.22
C LEU A 65 2.12 -0.69 24.09
N ILE A 66 1.09 0.10 24.40
CA ILE A 66 0.16 0.64 23.40
C ILE A 66 0.90 1.57 22.43
N THR A 67 1.76 2.42 22.97
CA THR A 67 2.58 3.35 22.19
C THR A 67 3.51 2.59 21.25
N LEU A 68 4.20 1.56 21.73
CA LEU A 68 5.12 0.74 20.93
C LEU A 68 4.39 0.00 19.80
N ARG A 69 3.19 -0.56 20.07
CA ARG A 69 2.38 -1.19 19.03
C ARG A 69 1.98 -0.20 17.94
N THR A 70 1.47 0.96 18.33
CA THR A 70 1.06 2.03 17.41
C THR A 70 2.27 2.57 16.62
N GLN A 71 3.42 2.73 17.27
CA GLN A 71 4.66 3.14 16.62
C GLN A 71 5.14 2.09 15.62
N SER A 72 5.09 0.80 15.97
CA SER A 72 5.47 -0.29 15.07
C SER A 72 4.58 -0.35 13.82
N GLU A 73 3.26 -0.21 13.99
CA GLU A 73 2.31 -0.17 12.88
C GLU A 73 2.60 1.01 11.94
N ASN A 74 2.67 2.23 12.50
CA ASN A 74 2.99 3.45 11.75
C ASN A 74 4.35 3.36 11.05
N HIS A 75 5.35 2.78 11.72
CA HIS A 75 6.68 2.61 11.15
C HIS A 75 6.65 1.64 9.96
N SER A 76 5.89 0.56 10.05
CA SER A 76 5.73 -0.39 8.96
C SER A 76 5.05 0.24 7.72
N GLU A 77 4.03 1.08 7.93
CA GLU A 77 3.39 1.82 6.83
C GLU A 77 4.34 2.84 6.18
N GLN A 78 5.12 3.55 7.00
CA GLN A 78 6.13 4.49 6.51
C GLN A 78 7.22 3.80 5.68
N GLN A 79 7.75 2.67 6.17
CA GLN A 79 8.72 1.87 5.43
C GLN A 79 8.13 1.37 4.11
N PHE A 80 6.89 0.89 4.12
CA PHE A 80 6.19 0.44 2.92
C PHE A 80 6.11 1.55 1.86
N TYR A 81 5.66 2.75 2.23
CA TYR A 81 5.59 3.88 1.29
C TYR A 81 6.98 4.33 0.81
N SER A 82 7.98 4.33 1.69
CA SER A 82 9.35 4.67 1.30
C SER A 82 9.88 3.70 0.22
N SER A 83 9.71 2.40 0.43
CA SER A 83 10.10 1.38 -0.56
C SER A 83 9.27 1.47 -1.83
N LEU A 84 7.96 1.72 -1.71
CA LEU A 84 7.08 1.96 -2.85
C LEU A 84 7.59 3.11 -3.72
N PHE A 85 7.86 4.27 -3.12
CA PHE A 85 8.31 5.44 -3.87
C PHE A 85 9.71 5.25 -4.44
N GLN A 86 10.60 4.52 -3.77
CA GLN A 86 11.89 4.16 -4.32
C GLN A 86 11.73 3.27 -5.57
N LEU A 87 10.97 2.18 -5.48
CA LEU A 87 10.72 1.29 -6.62
C LEU A 87 10.00 2.00 -7.76
N LEU A 88 9.02 2.86 -7.45
CA LEU A 88 8.32 3.69 -8.42
C LEU A 88 9.30 4.66 -9.10
N SER A 89 10.17 5.33 -8.35
CA SER A 89 11.16 6.24 -8.94
C SER A 89 12.14 5.52 -9.88
N MET A 90 12.56 4.29 -9.52
CA MET A 90 13.41 3.46 -10.37
C MET A 90 12.67 3.04 -11.65
N GLN A 91 11.42 2.59 -11.54
CA GLN A 91 10.56 2.29 -12.69
C GLN A 91 10.39 3.52 -13.60
N ARG A 92 10.25 4.72 -13.01
CA ARG A 92 10.12 5.97 -13.78
C ARG A 92 11.40 6.35 -14.51
N GLN A 93 12.57 6.14 -13.92
CA GLN A 93 13.86 6.33 -14.59
C GLN A 93 14.03 5.38 -15.78
N LEU A 94 13.65 4.11 -15.62
CA LEU A 94 13.70 3.12 -16.71
C LEU A 94 12.81 3.51 -17.89
N PHE A 95 11.61 4.03 -17.61
CA PHE A 95 10.73 4.54 -18.65
C PHE A 95 11.29 5.77 -19.37
N ALA A 96 11.77 6.76 -18.63
CA ALA A 96 12.34 7.95 -19.24
C ALA A 96 13.55 7.61 -20.12
N GLY A 97 14.32 6.58 -19.73
CA GLY A 97 15.43 6.04 -20.51
C GLY A 97 15.04 5.07 -21.64
N TYR A 98 13.76 4.71 -21.77
CA TYR A 98 13.29 3.86 -22.85
C TYR A 98 13.31 4.64 -24.16
N LYS A 99 14.06 4.12 -25.14
CA LYS A 99 14.23 4.77 -26.45
C LYS A 99 13.94 3.77 -27.55
N ARG A 100 13.27 4.23 -28.61
CA ARG A 100 12.96 3.44 -29.80
C ARG A 100 13.15 4.31 -31.04
N ASN A 101 13.52 3.70 -32.15
CA ASN A 101 13.52 4.36 -33.45
C ASN A 101 12.19 4.06 -34.15
N ASP A 102 11.47 5.10 -34.54
CA ASP A 102 10.26 5.05 -35.34
C ASP A 102 10.54 5.62 -36.74
N PRO A 103 10.16 4.93 -37.84
CA PRO A 103 10.42 5.41 -39.19
C PRO A 103 9.82 6.79 -39.53
N ALA A 104 8.73 7.19 -38.86
CA ALA A 104 8.07 8.46 -39.11
C ALA A 104 8.53 9.59 -38.16
N LEU A 105 8.88 9.25 -36.91
CA LEU A 105 9.21 10.22 -35.86
C LEU A 105 10.71 10.28 -35.52
N GLY A 106 11.53 9.35 -36.02
CA GLY A 106 12.93 9.21 -35.65
C GLY A 106 13.11 8.58 -34.27
N ASN A 107 14.14 8.99 -33.53
CA ASN A 107 14.39 8.46 -32.19
C ASN A 107 13.41 9.10 -31.18
N VAL A 108 12.50 8.29 -30.66
CA VAL A 108 11.51 8.66 -29.64
C VAL A 108 11.88 8.08 -28.28
N GLU A 109 11.43 8.73 -27.20
CA GLU A 109 11.68 8.28 -25.83
C GLU A 109 10.49 8.46 -24.90
N GLY A 110 10.48 7.73 -23.78
CA GLY A 110 9.43 7.81 -22.76
C GLY A 110 8.02 7.64 -23.34
N PHE A 111 7.16 8.65 -23.15
CA PHE A 111 5.77 8.62 -23.59
C PHE A 111 5.62 8.35 -25.08
N GLU A 112 6.41 8.99 -25.94
CA GLU A 112 6.30 8.82 -27.38
C GLU A 112 6.70 7.41 -27.82
N ALA A 113 7.74 6.85 -27.20
CA ALA A 113 8.16 5.49 -27.48
C ALA A 113 7.08 4.46 -27.10
N PHE A 114 6.38 4.65 -25.98
CA PHE A 114 5.24 3.81 -25.58
C PHE A 114 4.03 3.99 -26.49
N ALA A 115 3.74 5.23 -26.91
CA ALA A 115 2.65 5.50 -27.86
C ALA A 115 2.89 4.80 -29.21
N VAL A 116 4.14 4.78 -29.70
CA VAL A 116 4.52 4.03 -30.91
C VAL A 116 4.28 2.53 -30.72
N LEU A 117 4.67 1.95 -29.59
CA LEU A 117 4.42 0.53 -29.29
C LEU A 117 2.92 0.21 -29.29
N VAL A 118 2.10 1.03 -28.64
CA VAL A 118 0.65 0.83 -28.61
C VAL A 118 0.04 1.00 -30.00
N ARG A 119 0.56 1.90 -30.84
CA ARG A 119 0.14 2.03 -32.24
C ARG A 119 0.46 0.77 -33.05
N GLU A 120 1.64 0.20 -32.89
CA GLU A 120 2.02 -1.08 -33.51
C GLU A 120 1.11 -2.21 -33.04
N MET A 121 0.84 -2.30 -31.73
CA MET A 121 -0.11 -3.23 -31.14
C MET A 121 -1.51 -3.06 -31.76
N LYS A 122 -2.05 -1.84 -31.79
CA LYS A 122 -3.36 -1.55 -32.40
C LYS A 122 -3.43 -1.96 -33.86
N THR A 123 -2.36 -1.77 -34.61
CA THR A 123 -2.32 -2.16 -36.03
C THR A 123 -2.43 -3.67 -36.19
N LYS A 124 -1.69 -4.43 -35.37
CA LYS A 124 -1.70 -5.91 -35.39
C LYS A 124 -2.91 -6.54 -34.73
N LEU A 125 -3.53 -5.82 -33.80
CA LEU A 125 -4.67 -6.26 -33.00
C LEU A 125 -5.98 -5.57 -33.43
N SER A 126 -6.01 -4.99 -34.63
CA SER A 126 -7.12 -4.19 -35.13
C SER A 126 -8.44 -4.97 -35.22
N ASP A 127 -8.37 -6.29 -35.42
CA ASP A 127 -9.55 -7.16 -35.46
C ASP A 127 -9.87 -7.85 -34.11
N ILE A 128 -9.22 -7.47 -33.00
CA ILE A 128 -9.61 -8.00 -31.69
C ILE A 128 -10.98 -7.44 -31.30
N SER A 129 -11.98 -8.30 -31.35
CA SER A 129 -13.34 -8.06 -30.91
C SER A 129 -13.68 -8.94 -29.70
N GLN A 130 -14.87 -8.75 -29.11
CA GLN A 130 -15.36 -9.60 -28.01
C GLN A 130 -15.46 -11.09 -28.39
N ASN A 131 -15.49 -11.43 -29.68
CA ASN A 131 -15.60 -12.79 -30.18
C ASN A 131 -14.26 -13.39 -30.64
N SER A 132 -13.14 -12.67 -30.46
CA SER A 132 -11.84 -13.15 -30.91
C SER A 132 -11.38 -14.34 -30.06
N SER A 133 -10.97 -15.42 -30.73
CA SER A 133 -10.43 -16.61 -30.06
C SER A 133 -9.12 -16.31 -29.33
N SER A 134 -8.91 -16.91 -28.16
CA SER A 134 -7.64 -16.84 -27.40
C SER A 134 -6.40 -17.13 -28.27
N SER A 135 -6.50 -18.11 -29.17
CA SER A 135 -5.42 -18.47 -30.12
C SER A 135 -5.08 -17.33 -31.09
N TYR A 136 -6.07 -16.59 -31.59
CA TYR A 136 -5.84 -15.45 -32.48
C TYR A 136 -5.11 -14.33 -31.75
N ILE A 137 -5.54 -13.98 -30.54
CA ILE A 137 -4.92 -12.92 -29.75
C ILE A 137 -3.48 -13.29 -29.38
N THR A 138 -3.25 -14.54 -28.97
CA THR A 138 -1.92 -15.04 -28.62
C THR A 138 -0.99 -15.01 -29.83
N GLN A 139 -1.47 -15.39 -31.02
CA GLN A 139 -0.68 -15.35 -32.25
C GLN A 139 -0.40 -13.91 -32.73
N ALA A 140 -1.38 -13.02 -32.65
CA ALA A 140 -1.21 -11.62 -32.98
C ALA A 140 -0.18 -10.95 -32.04
N TYR A 141 -0.24 -11.27 -30.74
CA TYR A 141 0.73 -10.83 -29.74
C TYR A 141 2.13 -11.41 -29.97
N SER A 142 2.28 -12.70 -30.25
CA SER A 142 3.59 -13.29 -30.53
C SER A 142 4.22 -12.75 -31.82
N SER A 143 3.41 -12.27 -32.76
CA SER A 143 3.90 -11.61 -33.97
C SER A 143 4.41 -10.18 -33.74
N LEU A 144 4.09 -9.54 -32.60
CA LEU A 144 4.59 -8.22 -32.28
C LEU A 144 6.11 -8.27 -32.06
N SER A 145 6.85 -7.37 -32.71
CA SER A 145 8.30 -7.20 -32.54
C SER A 145 8.67 -6.55 -31.19
N LEU A 146 7.91 -6.85 -30.14
CA LEU A 146 8.20 -6.50 -28.76
C LEU A 146 9.37 -7.35 -28.22
N TYR A 147 9.50 -8.58 -28.71
CA TYR A 147 10.65 -9.46 -28.48
C TYR A 147 11.67 -9.24 -29.61
N PRO A 148 12.79 -8.53 -29.37
CA PRO A 148 13.74 -8.72 -28.27
C PRO A 148 14.11 -7.42 -27.54
N ASP A 149 13.15 -6.54 -27.25
CA ASP A 149 13.46 -5.24 -26.63
C ASP A 149 13.83 -5.42 -25.13
N VAL A 150 15.13 -5.51 -24.88
CA VAL A 150 15.70 -5.69 -23.53
C VAL A 150 15.30 -4.54 -22.61
N ARG A 151 15.21 -3.31 -23.12
CA ARG A 151 14.87 -2.14 -22.29
C ARG A 151 13.41 -2.17 -21.89
N LEU A 152 12.53 -2.51 -22.84
CA LEU A 152 11.11 -2.69 -22.54
C LEU A 152 10.92 -3.81 -21.52
N ARG A 153 11.57 -4.97 -21.72
CA ARG A 153 11.54 -6.07 -20.75
C ARG A 153 11.98 -5.61 -19.36
N THR A 154 13.11 -4.90 -19.26
CA THR A 154 13.64 -4.40 -17.99
C THR A 154 12.62 -3.49 -17.29
N TYR A 155 11.98 -2.59 -18.04
CA TYR A 155 10.93 -1.73 -17.53
C TYR A 155 9.70 -2.53 -17.04
N ILE A 156 9.23 -3.51 -17.82
CA ILE A 156 8.08 -4.33 -17.44
C ILE A 156 8.39 -5.18 -16.22
N THR A 157 9.58 -5.80 -16.15
CA THR A 157 10.04 -6.55 -14.98
C THR A 157 10.08 -5.65 -13.73
N ALA A 158 10.62 -4.43 -13.83
CA ALA A 158 10.61 -3.48 -12.72
C ALA A 158 9.18 -3.12 -12.29
N THR A 159 8.27 -2.95 -13.26
CA THR A 159 6.86 -2.65 -13.01
C THR A 159 6.15 -3.84 -12.34
N THR A 160 6.35 -5.07 -12.80
CA THR A 160 5.77 -6.26 -12.17
C THR A 160 6.34 -6.51 -10.78
N ASN A 161 7.61 -6.19 -10.53
CA ASN A 161 8.22 -6.30 -9.20
C ASN A 161 7.68 -5.24 -8.24
N LEU A 162 7.49 -3.99 -8.70
CA LEU A 162 6.81 -2.93 -7.95
C LEU A 162 5.39 -3.35 -7.56
N LEU A 163 4.62 -3.87 -8.51
CA LEU A 163 3.27 -4.36 -8.24
C LEU A 163 3.28 -5.59 -7.33
N GLY A 164 4.27 -6.47 -7.50
CA GLY A 164 4.47 -7.64 -6.66
C GLY A 164 4.71 -7.25 -5.21
N PHE A 165 5.58 -6.27 -4.98
CA PHE A 165 5.82 -5.70 -3.66
C PHE A 165 4.52 -5.26 -2.98
N ILE A 166 3.60 -4.61 -3.71
CA ILE A 166 2.29 -4.22 -3.18
C ILE A 166 1.42 -5.46 -2.91
N CYS A 167 1.26 -6.32 -3.92
CA CYS A 167 0.39 -7.50 -3.88
C CYS A 167 0.72 -8.41 -2.68
N PHE A 168 2.01 -8.73 -2.51
CA PHE A 168 2.50 -9.69 -1.52
C PHE A 168 2.87 -9.06 -0.17
N SER A 169 2.73 -7.75 0.00
CA SER A 169 2.94 -7.11 1.31
C SER A 169 1.90 -7.58 2.36
N SER A 170 2.27 -7.55 3.64
CA SER A 170 1.37 -7.82 4.77
C SER A 170 0.47 -6.62 5.14
N GLN A 171 0.52 -5.55 4.35
CA GLN A 171 -0.18 -4.31 4.62
C GLN A 171 -1.69 -4.45 4.48
N SER A 172 -2.43 -3.53 5.11
CA SER A 172 -3.89 -3.52 5.07
C SER A 172 -4.43 -3.40 3.63
N LYS A 173 -5.61 -3.95 3.38
CA LYS A 173 -6.28 -3.89 2.07
C LYS A 173 -6.41 -2.44 1.58
N GLN A 174 -6.74 -1.51 2.47
CA GLN A 174 -6.86 -0.09 2.13
C GLN A 174 -5.51 0.51 1.70
N LEU A 175 -4.42 0.19 2.39
CA LEU A 175 -3.09 0.69 2.05
C LEU A 175 -2.63 0.19 0.68
N LYS A 176 -2.91 -1.08 0.34
CA LYS A 176 -2.64 -1.65 -0.99
C LYS A 176 -3.41 -0.94 -2.10
N ILE A 177 -4.70 -0.66 -1.87
CA ILE A 177 -5.53 0.10 -2.83
C ILE A 177 -4.93 1.49 -3.07
N ASN A 178 -4.56 2.20 -2.00
CA ASN A 178 -3.93 3.52 -2.13
C ASN A 178 -2.60 3.43 -2.89
N ALA A 179 -1.79 2.41 -2.63
CA ALA A 179 -0.53 2.18 -3.35
C ALA A 179 -0.75 1.93 -4.85
N PHE A 180 -1.75 1.12 -5.23
CA PHE A 180 -2.09 0.93 -6.64
C PHE A 180 -2.55 2.23 -7.30
N GLN A 181 -3.36 3.04 -6.62
CA GLN A 181 -3.79 4.34 -7.14
C GLN A 181 -2.61 5.28 -7.37
N ILE A 182 -1.60 5.26 -6.49
CA ILE A 182 -0.35 6.02 -6.67
C ILE A 182 0.38 5.53 -7.91
N VAL A 183 0.56 4.22 -8.09
CA VAL A 183 1.25 3.66 -9.26
C VAL A 183 0.51 4.03 -10.54
N ILE A 184 -0.80 3.78 -10.60
CA ILE A 184 -1.63 4.06 -11.77
C ILE A 184 -1.65 5.56 -12.09
N GLY A 185 -1.74 6.43 -11.07
CA GLY A 185 -1.68 7.88 -11.26
C GLY A 185 -0.36 8.39 -11.85
N ASN A 186 0.69 7.57 -11.81
CA ASN A 186 2.00 7.87 -12.40
C ASN A 186 2.25 7.14 -13.73
N MET A 187 1.28 6.37 -14.25
CA MET A 187 1.39 5.65 -15.51
C MET A 187 0.48 6.26 -16.58
N SER A 188 0.96 6.34 -17.81
CA SER A 188 0.13 6.66 -18.98
C SER A 188 -0.79 5.49 -19.34
N LYS A 189 -1.83 5.79 -20.12
CA LYS A 189 -2.74 4.77 -20.69
C LYS A 189 -1.98 3.76 -21.56
N ASP A 190 -0.93 4.21 -22.24
CA ASP A 190 -0.12 3.36 -23.11
C ASP A 190 0.70 2.37 -22.29
N GLU A 191 1.32 2.82 -21.20
CA GLU A 191 2.02 1.95 -20.26
C GLU A 191 1.09 0.90 -19.64
N LEU A 192 -0.11 1.31 -19.21
CA LEU A 192 -1.10 0.39 -18.66
C LEU A 192 -1.57 -0.64 -19.69
N THR A 193 -1.71 -0.23 -20.95
CA THR A 193 -2.08 -1.12 -22.05
C THR A 193 -0.99 -2.16 -22.30
N ILE A 194 0.27 -1.73 -22.39
CA ILE A 194 1.39 -2.66 -22.57
C ILE A 194 1.49 -3.60 -21.37
N LEU A 195 1.43 -3.07 -20.15
CA LEU A 195 1.47 -3.89 -18.93
C LEU A 195 0.35 -4.93 -18.93
N LEU A 196 -0.88 -4.56 -19.29
CA LEU A 196 -2.01 -5.49 -19.35
C LEU A 196 -1.69 -6.66 -20.29
N PHE A 197 -1.22 -6.39 -21.51
CA PHE A 197 -0.90 -7.46 -22.46
C PHE A 197 0.29 -8.30 -21.98
N GLU A 198 1.33 -7.68 -21.42
CA GLU A 198 2.50 -8.38 -20.86
C GLU A 198 2.11 -9.35 -19.75
N VAL A 199 1.36 -8.91 -18.73
CA VAL A 199 0.93 -9.82 -17.65
C VAL A 199 -0.11 -10.84 -18.09
N THR A 200 -0.74 -10.64 -19.25
CA THR A 200 -1.78 -11.55 -19.76
C THR A 200 -1.25 -12.61 -20.70
N LEU A 201 -0.24 -12.29 -21.50
CA LEU A 201 0.22 -13.10 -22.63
C LEU A 201 1.69 -13.49 -22.54
N ASN A 202 2.52 -12.74 -21.80
CA ASN A 202 3.93 -13.06 -21.63
C ASN A 202 4.13 -13.96 -20.41
N LYS A 203 4.71 -15.14 -20.63
CA LYS A 203 4.98 -16.13 -19.57
C LYS A 203 5.91 -15.58 -18.48
N ASP A 204 6.84 -14.70 -18.83
CA ASP A 204 7.82 -14.13 -17.87
C ASP A 204 7.16 -13.18 -16.86
N HIS A 205 6.06 -12.53 -17.25
CA HIS A 205 5.39 -11.49 -16.48
C HIS A 205 4.01 -11.92 -15.95
N GLY A 206 3.49 -13.07 -16.40
CA GLY A 206 2.16 -13.57 -16.05
C GLY A 206 2.00 -14.03 -14.60
N TRP A 207 3.09 -14.26 -13.87
CA TRP A 207 3.08 -14.74 -12.48
C TRP A 207 2.26 -13.85 -11.52
N ILE A 208 2.18 -12.54 -11.80
CA ILE A 208 1.46 -11.58 -10.95
C ILE A 208 -0.03 -11.45 -11.32
N ARG A 209 -0.44 -11.96 -12.48
CA ARG A 209 -1.76 -11.72 -13.07
C ARG A 209 -2.91 -12.00 -12.10
N GLY A 210 -2.93 -13.18 -11.47
CA GLY A 210 -4.00 -13.55 -10.54
C GLY A 210 -4.13 -12.63 -9.33
N GLN A 211 -3.02 -12.02 -8.89
CA GLN A 211 -3.05 -11.00 -7.84
C GLN A 211 -3.63 -9.69 -8.35
N LEU A 212 -3.24 -9.25 -9.55
CA LEU A 212 -3.80 -8.04 -10.15
C LEU A 212 -5.30 -8.16 -10.44
N GLU A 213 -5.75 -9.35 -10.82
CA GLU A 213 -7.16 -9.67 -11.04
C GLU A 213 -7.96 -9.64 -9.74
N SER A 214 -7.53 -10.39 -8.72
CA SER A 214 -8.22 -10.42 -7.43
C SER A 214 -8.29 -9.05 -6.73
N GLN A 215 -7.28 -8.19 -6.95
CA GLN A 215 -7.24 -6.85 -6.38
C GLN A 215 -7.79 -5.77 -7.34
N ARG A 216 -8.33 -6.17 -8.50
CA ARG A 216 -8.91 -5.28 -9.51
C ARG A 216 -7.99 -4.12 -9.89
N PHE A 217 -6.70 -4.38 -10.09
CA PHE A 217 -5.70 -3.35 -10.37
C PHE A 217 -6.08 -2.47 -11.57
N PHE A 218 -6.38 -3.09 -12.72
CA PHE A 218 -6.71 -2.36 -13.95
C PHE A 218 -8.09 -1.69 -13.94
N PHE A 219 -8.95 -1.96 -12.94
CA PHE A 219 -10.22 -1.24 -12.79
C PHE A 219 -10.02 0.27 -12.56
N TRP A 220 -8.90 0.64 -11.93
CA TRP A 220 -8.61 2.02 -11.54
C TRP A 220 -7.92 2.84 -12.64
N GLY A 221 -7.57 2.22 -13.77
CA GLY A 221 -6.89 2.86 -14.89
C GLY A 221 -7.60 2.58 -16.22
N SER A 222 -7.47 3.48 -17.18
CA SER A 222 -8.00 3.26 -18.54
C SER A 222 -6.92 2.69 -19.46
N THR A 223 -7.23 1.57 -20.13
CA THR A 223 -6.43 0.99 -21.21
C THR A 223 -6.99 1.41 -22.57
N ASP A 224 -6.17 1.35 -23.62
CA ASP A 224 -6.46 1.95 -24.93
C ASP A 224 -6.95 0.92 -25.98
N ILE A 225 -6.74 -0.38 -25.74
CA ILE A 225 -7.11 -1.46 -26.68
C ILE A 225 -8.34 -2.23 -26.17
N LEU A 226 -8.25 -2.86 -25.00
CA LEU A 226 -9.34 -3.62 -24.38
C LEU A 226 -9.38 -3.38 -22.88
N ASN A 227 -10.59 -3.40 -22.33
CA ASN A 227 -10.80 -3.47 -20.89
C ASN A 227 -10.20 -4.78 -20.34
N SER A 228 -9.53 -4.71 -19.19
CA SER A 228 -8.88 -5.86 -18.54
C SER A 228 -9.80 -7.04 -18.31
N ASP A 229 -11.02 -6.77 -17.85
CA ASP A 229 -11.99 -7.80 -17.46
C ASP A 229 -12.37 -8.62 -18.71
N LYS A 230 -12.64 -7.94 -19.82
CA LYS A 230 -12.93 -8.59 -21.11
C LYS A 230 -11.75 -9.38 -21.64
N LEU A 231 -10.52 -8.84 -21.55
CA LEU A 231 -9.34 -9.54 -22.05
C LEU A 231 -9.08 -10.84 -21.25
N TRP A 232 -9.27 -10.78 -19.93
CA TRP A 232 -9.07 -11.93 -19.05
C TRP A 232 -10.19 -12.97 -19.12
N GLU A 233 -11.42 -12.57 -19.48
CA GLU A 233 -12.48 -13.50 -19.87
C GLU A 233 -12.10 -14.31 -21.12
N ILE A 234 -11.52 -13.65 -22.13
CA ILE A 234 -11.12 -14.31 -23.38
C ILE A 234 -9.93 -15.25 -23.16
N ILE A 235 -8.98 -14.86 -22.29
CA ILE A 235 -7.73 -15.58 -22.06
C ILE A 235 -7.61 -15.91 -20.58
N PRO A 236 -8.18 -17.01 -20.08
CA PRO A 236 -8.12 -17.33 -18.65
C PRO A 236 -6.70 -17.69 -18.18
N PRO A 237 -6.41 -17.58 -16.86
CA PRO A 237 -5.05 -17.71 -16.31
C PRO A 237 -4.32 -19.03 -16.65
N ASN A 238 -5.07 -20.10 -16.94
CA ASN A 238 -4.54 -21.45 -17.10
C ASN A 238 -4.09 -21.79 -18.53
N GLN A 239 -4.17 -20.86 -19.50
CA GLN A 239 -3.82 -21.14 -20.90
C GLN A 239 -2.36 -20.85 -21.28
N LEU A 240 -1.51 -20.41 -20.34
CA LEU A 240 -0.12 -20.05 -20.61
C LEU A 240 0.94 -21.04 -20.09
N THR A 241 0.54 -22.17 -19.50
CA THR A 241 1.48 -23.27 -19.18
C THR A 241 2.01 -23.91 -20.45
#